data_AF-A0A7J6ISU7-F1
#
_entry.id   AF-A0A7J6ISU7-F1
#
_cell.length_a   1.000
_cell.length_b   1.000
_cell.length_c   1.000
_cell.angle_alpha   90.00
_cell.angle_beta   90.00
_cell.angle_gamma   90.00
#
_symmetry.space_group_name_H-M   'P 1'
#
loop_
_entity.id
_entity.type
_entity.pdbx_description
1 polymer ?
#
loop_
_entity_poly.entity_id
_entity_poly.type
_entity_poly.pdbx_seq_one_letter_code
_entity_poly.pdbx_strand_id
1 'polypeptide(L)'
;MHAQRVMNEDNTGGVSQHDPKRPYACPVEGCGKKFDQGHKLNKHEKKHSLPYRCQICPEGAGESPRFKTAFSDNKDLKRHIRAHHPNEAEGLGVPDESVECTVCGEVYTRQDNYRRHLEEGRCRPR
;
A
#
# COMPACT_ATOMS: atom_id res chain seq x y z
N MET A 1 -13.09 0.10 -36.14
CA MET A 1 -12.01 -0.31 -35.21
C MET A 1 -12.58 -0.11 -33.80
N HIS A 2 -13.08 -1.12 -33.10
CA HIS A 2 -12.29 -2.12 -32.38
C HIS A 2 -13.11 -3.41 -32.21
N ALA A 3 -12.41 -4.53 -32.32
CA ALA A 3 -12.96 -5.87 -32.55
C ALA A 3 -13.85 -6.38 -31.42
N GLN A 4 -15.06 -6.81 -31.80
CA GLN A 4 -15.87 -7.80 -31.12
C GLN A 4 -15.22 -9.18 -31.31
N ARG A 5 -15.04 -9.98 -30.25
CA ARG A 5 -14.78 -11.43 -30.38
C ARG A 5 -15.51 -12.16 -29.24
N VAL A 6 -16.74 -12.61 -29.55
CA VAL A 6 -17.20 -14.00 -29.81
C VAL A 6 -17.24 -14.89 -28.57
N MET A 7 -18.45 -15.31 -28.22
CA MET A 7 -18.71 -16.48 -27.38
C MET A 7 -18.32 -17.70 -28.20
N ASN A 8 -17.54 -18.63 -27.64
CA ASN A 8 -17.36 -19.97 -28.18
C ASN A 8 -17.55 -20.97 -27.04
N GLU A 9 -18.54 -21.83 -27.19
CA GLU A 9 -18.74 -23.04 -26.41
C GLU A 9 -17.91 -24.15 -27.08
N ASP A 10 -16.91 -24.72 -26.39
CA ASP A 10 -16.48 -26.11 -26.59
C ASP A 10 -15.58 -26.56 -25.42
N ASN A 11 -15.83 -27.80 -25.01
CA ASN A 11 -15.37 -28.47 -23.79
C ASN A 11 -13.94 -29.02 -23.93
N THR A 12 -13.01 -28.67 -23.02
CA THR A 12 -12.05 -29.57 -22.33
C THR A 12 -10.89 -28.77 -21.70
N GLY A 13 -10.66 -28.95 -20.40
CA GLY A 13 -9.42 -28.53 -19.72
C GLY A 13 -9.61 -27.74 -18.41
N GLY A 14 -9.65 -28.46 -17.28
CA GLY A 14 -9.21 -27.97 -15.97
C GLY A 14 -9.82 -26.66 -15.44
N VAL A 15 -11.14 -26.54 -15.39
CA VAL A 15 -11.79 -25.34 -14.84
C VAL A 15 -11.85 -25.43 -13.31
N SER A 16 -10.79 -24.95 -12.64
CA SER A 16 -10.81 -24.71 -11.19
C SER A 16 -11.69 -23.50 -10.88
N GLN A 17 -12.97 -23.78 -10.63
CA GLN A 17 -13.89 -22.97 -9.81
C GLN A 17 -14.02 -21.50 -10.23
N HIS A 18 -14.83 -21.28 -11.27
CA HIS A 18 -15.37 -19.97 -11.62
C HIS A 18 -16.30 -19.53 -10.48
N ASP A 19 -15.80 -18.71 -9.54
CA ASP A 19 -16.61 -18.15 -8.45
C ASP A 19 -17.25 -16.87 -8.98
N PRO A 20 -18.55 -16.88 -9.36
CA PRO A 20 -19.17 -15.79 -10.10
C PRO A 20 -19.25 -14.48 -9.30
N LYS A 21 -18.96 -14.52 -7.99
CA LYS A 21 -18.93 -13.34 -7.11
C LYS A 21 -17.58 -12.61 -7.15
N ARG A 22 -16.50 -13.26 -7.62
CA ARG A 22 -15.12 -12.71 -7.64
C ARG A 22 -14.36 -13.13 -8.90
N PRO A 23 -14.72 -12.57 -10.07
CA PRO A 23 -14.16 -13.01 -11.35
C PRO A 23 -12.68 -12.62 -11.54
N TYR A 24 -12.14 -11.70 -10.74
CA TYR A 24 -10.77 -11.20 -10.91
C TYR A 24 -9.79 -11.96 -9.99
N ALA A 25 -9.16 -13.00 -10.50
CA ALA A 25 -8.15 -13.78 -9.78
C ALA A 25 -6.73 -13.20 -9.95
N CYS A 26 -5.91 -13.28 -8.91
CA CYS A 26 -4.50 -12.90 -8.97
C CYS A 26 -3.70 -13.93 -9.79
N PRO A 27 -2.94 -13.51 -10.81
CA PRO A 27 -2.17 -14.41 -11.67
C PRO A 27 -0.87 -14.91 -11.03
N VAL A 28 -0.53 -14.46 -9.82
CA VAL A 28 0.69 -14.88 -9.13
C VAL A 28 0.50 -16.27 -8.54
N GLU A 29 1.34 -17.19 -9.00
CA GLU A 29 1.41 -18.57 -8.52
C GLU A 29 1.54 -18.62 -6.99
N GLY A 30 0.70 -19.43 -6.35
CA GLY A 30 0.64 -19.56 -4.89
C GLY A 30 -0.11 -18.44 -4.15
N CYS A 31 -0.60 -17.39 -4.83
CA CYS A 31 -1.37 -16.32 -4.17
C CYS A 31 -2.85 -16.70 -3.96
N GLY A 32 -3.51 -17.23 -5.00
CA GLY A 32 -4.89 -17.72 -4.96
C GLY A 32 -5.99 -16.69 -4.65
N LYS A 33 -5.65 -15.40 -4.51
CA LYS A 33 -6.62 -14.34 -4.12
C LYS A 33 -7.52 -13.96 -5.28
N LYS A 34 -8.83 -13.85 -5.00
CA LYS A 34 -9.87 -13.42 -5.94
C LYS A 34 -10.58 -12.15 -5.46
N PHE A 35 -10.91 -11.27 -6.40
CA PHE A 35 -11.54 -9.97 -6.17
C PHE A 35 -12.81 -9.82 -7.00
N ASP A 36 -13.75 -9.03 -6.47
CA ASP A 36 -15.00 -8.67 -7.13
C ASP A 36 -14.82 -7.60 -8.22
N GLN A 37 -13.71 -6.85 -8.19
CA GLN A 37 -13.45 -5.74 -9.10
C GLN A 37 -12.00 -5.73 -9.60
N GLY A 38 -11.81 -5.40 -10.88
CA GLY A 38 -10.49 -5.38 -11.53
C GLY A 38 -9.52 -4.35 -10.93
N HIS A 39 -10.00 -3.19 -10.47
CA HIS A 39 -9.11 -2.21 -9.83
C HIS A 39 -8.57 -2.69 -8.48
N LYS A 40 -9.34 -3.54 -7.77
CA LYS A 40 -8.87 -4.17 -6.51
C LYS A 40 -7.78 -5.20 -6.78
N LEU A 41 -7.94 -5.97 -7.86
CA LEU A 41 -6.90 -6.87 -8.36
C LEU A 41 -5.63 -6.08 -8.74
N ASN A 42 -5.74 -5.05 -9.57
CA ASN A 42 -4.59 -4.24 -9.98
C ASN A 42 -3.85 -3.62 -8.77
N LYS A 43 -4.59 -3.12 -7.76
CA LYS A 43 -3.98 -2.64 -6.50
C LYS A 43 -3.31 -3.77 -5.73
N HIS A 44 -3.90 -4.95 -5.72
CA HIS A 44 -3.32 -6.12 -5.07
C HIS A 44 -2.02 -6.56 -5.76
N GLU A 45 -1.95 -6.56 -7.09
CA GLU A 45 -0.77 -6.96 -7.85
C GLU A 45 0.47 -6.10 -7.54
N LYS A 46 0.28 -4.81 -7.22
CA LYS A 46 1.36 -3.94 -6.74
C LYS A 46 2.01 -4.42 -5.44
N LYS A 47 1.35 -5.27 -4.65
CA LYS A 47 1.95 -5.89 -3.45
C LYS A 47 2.97 -6.97 -3.79
N HIS A 48 2.89 -7.53 -4.99
CA HIS A 48 3.86 -8.50 -5.51
C HIS A 48 5.02 -7.78 -6.17
N SER A 49 4.75 -6.78 -7.00
CA SER A 49 5.80 -6.06 -7.74
C SER A 49 6.52 -4.96 -6.93
N LEU A 50 5.88 -4.44 -5.87
CA LEU A 50 6.39 -3.35 -5.01
C LEU A 50 7.05 -2.20 -5.81
N PRO A 51 6.28 -1.52 -6.69
CA PRO A 51 6.84 -0.62 -7.69
C PRO A 51 7.45 0.66 -7.11
N TYR A 52 7.20 1.00 -5.84
CA TYR A 52 7.70 2.22 -5.21
C TYR A 52 8.87 1.91 -4.29
N ARG A 53 10.08 2.35 -4.64
CA ARG A 53 11.30 2.09 -3.84
C ARG A 53 11.80 3.37 -3.17
N CYS A 54 12.30 3.23 -1.95
CA CYS A 54 13.04 4.30 -1.28
C CYS A 54 14.43 4.41 -1.91
N GLN A 55 14.78 5.61 -2.39
CA GLN A 55 16.08 5.86 -3.05
C GLN A 55 17.21 6.16 -2.06
N ILE A 56 16.87 6.34 -0.78
CA ILE A 56 17.81 6.68 0.29
C ILE A 56 18.27 5.43 1.03
N CYS A 57 17.36 4.49 1.24
CA CYS A 57 17.70 3.20 1.83
C CYS A 57 18.72 2.46 0.95
N PRO A 58 19.74 1.83 1.53
CA PRO A 58 20.71 1.07 0.76
C PRO A 58 20.05 -0.10 0.02
N GLU A 59 20.54 -0.38 -1.18
CA GLU A 59 20.10 -1.50 -1.99
C GLU A 59 20.36 -2.81 -1.23
N GLY A 60 19.38 -3.73 -1.20
CA GLY A 60 19.47 -4.97 -0.43
C GLY A 60 19.06 -4.88 1.05
N ALA A 61 18.87 -3.68 1.63
CA ALA A 61 18.34 -3.58 3.01
C ALA A 61 16.89 -4.09 3.15
N GLY A 62 16.20 -4.27 2.02
CA GLY A 62 14.83 -4.79 1.92
C GLY A 62 14.66 -6.27 2.24
N GLU A 63 15.74 -7.02 2.41
CA GLU A 63 15.69 -8.47 2.68
C GLU A 63 15.31 -8.81 4.12
N SER A 64 15.46 -7.84 5.03
CA SER A 64 14.96 -7.97 6.39
C SER A 64 13.49 -7.56 6.47
N PRO A 65 12.60 -8.37 7.06
CA PRO A 65 11.20 -7.99 7.28
C PRO A 65 11.07 -6.74 8.19
N ARG A 66 12.14 -6.34 8.88
CA ARG A 66 12.19 -5.12 9.70
C ARG A 66 12.53 -3.86 8.91
N PHE A 67 13.17 -3.97 7.75
CA PHE A 67 13.57 -2.83 6.92
C PHE A 67 12.90 -2.91 5.56
N LYS A 68 11.70 -2.34 5.45
CA LYS A 68 10.98 -2.33 4.18
C LYS A 68 11.48 -1.16 3.32
N THR A 69 12.08 -1.47 2.18
CA THR A 69 12.62 -0.47 1.22
C THR A 69 11.76 -0.34 -0.05
N ALA A 70 10.83 -1.27 -0.28
CA ALA A 70 9.93 -1.29 -1.42
C ALA A 70 8.46 -1.40 -0.99
N PHE A 71 7.58 -0.68 -1.67
CA PHE A 71 6.19 -0.44 -1.27
C PHE A 71 5.22 -0.66 -2.44
N SER A 72 4.01 -1.08 -2.11
CA SER A 72 2.93 -1.29 -3.08
C SER A 72 2.25 0.00 -3.52
N ASP A 73 2.30 1.04 -2.67
CA ASP A 73 1.63 2.32 -2.89
C ASP A 73 2.59 3.49 -2.57
N ASN A 74 2.49 4.58 -3.32
CA ASN A 74 3.33 5.77 -3.12
C ASN A 74 3.11 6.42 -1.73
N LYS A 75 1.88 6.37 -1.20
CA LYS A 75 1.56 6.88 0.14
C LYS A 75 2.37 6.18 1.24
N ASP A 76 2.60 4.88 1.08
CA ASP A 76 3.40 4.10 2.03
C ASP A 76 4.89 4.47 1.94
N LEU A 77 5.40 4.67 0.72
CA LEU A 77 6.77 5.16 0.52
C LEU A 77 6.97 6.55 1.14
N LYS A 78 6.07 7.50 0.88
CA LYS A 78 6.14 8.85 1.47
C LYS A 78 6.12 8.81 2.99
N ARG A 79 5.25 7.97 3.57
CA ARG A 79 5.19 7.76 5.03
C ARG A 79 6.49 7.19 5.58
N HIS A 80 7.11 6.24 4.88
CA HIS A 80 8.41 5.71 5.26
C HIS A 80 9.49 6.80 5.23
N ILE A 81 9.56 7.61 4.17
CA ILE A 81 10.52 8.71 4.06
C ILE A 81 10.36 9.70 5.22
N ARG A 82 9.14 10.16 5.54
CA ARG A 82 8.95 11.07 6.70
C ARG A 82 9.41 10.47 8.02
N ALA A 83 9.20 9.17 8.23
CA ALA A 83 9.49 8.52 9.50
C ALA A 83 10.98 8.15 9.67
N HIS A 84 11.66 7.80 8.58
CA HIS A 84 13.04 7.28 8.62
C HIS A 84 14.07 8.22 8.01
N HIS A 85 13.65 9.14 7.14
CA HIS A 85 14.47 10.07 6.37
C HIS A 85 13.90 11.50 6.42
N PRO A 86 13.67 12.07 7.62
CA PRO A 86 13.02 13.37 7.75
C PRO A 86 13.86 14.51 7.14
N ASN A 87 15.18 14.40 7.13
CA ASN A 87 16.06 15.44 6.57
C ASN A 87 16.00 15.47 5.03
N GLU A 88 15.77 14.31 4.42
CA GLU A 88 15.73 14.14 2.97
C GLU A 88 14.30 14.29 2.39
N ALA A 89 13.27 14.32 3.25
CA ALA A 89 11.87 14.35 2.85
C ALA A 89 11.53 15.57 1.96
N GLU A 90 12.00 16.76 2.35
CA GLU A 90 11.74 18.00 1.62
C GLU A 90 12.34 17.96 0.20
N GLY A 91 13.58 17.49 0.06
CA GLY A 91 14.26 17.34 -1.23
C GLY A 91 13.59 16.34 -2.19
N LEU A 92 12.80 15.41 -1.64
CA LEU A 92 12.00 14.44 -2.41
C LEU A 92 10.53 14.88 -2.62
N GLY A 93 10.19 16.12 -2.27
CA GLY A 93 8.82 16.62 -2.37
C GLY A 93 7.84 15.89 -1.45
N VAL A 94 8.33 15.41 -0.30
CA VAL A 94 7.52 14.79 0.74
C VAL A 94 7.35 15.81 1.87
N PRO A 95 6.19 16.51 1.94
CA PRO A 95 5.98 17.53 2.95
C PRO A 95 5.94 16.91 4.35
N ASP A 96 6.41 17.66 5.34
CA ASP A 96 6.10 17.34 6.73
C ASP A 96 4.62 17.62 6.98
N GLU A 97 3.90 16.56 7.35
CA GLU A 97 2.48 16.60 7.68
C GLU A 97 2.29 16.21 9.16
N SER A 98 3.33 16.41 9.97
CA SER A 98 3.25 16.15 11.40
C SER A 98 2.31 17.14 12.07
N VAL A 99 1.61 16.68 13.11
CA VAL A 99 0.64 17.49 13.85
C VAL A 99 1.08 17.54 15.30
N GLU A 100 1.31 18.74 15.81
CA GLU A 100 1.53 18.96 17.23
C GLU A 100 0.19 19.09 17.96
N CYS A 101 0.02 18.36 19.05
CA CYS A 101 -1.12 18.55 19.94
C CYS A 101 -0.95 19.85 20.72
N THR A 102 -1.86 20.79 20.56
CA THR A 102 -1.81 22.10 21.23
C THR A 102 -2.02 22.03 22.75
N VAL A 103 -2.48 20.90 23.27
CA VAL A 103 -2.73 20.68 24.70
C VAL A 103 -1.50 20.10 25.39
N CYS A 104 -0.93 19.01 24.86
CA CYS A 104 0.21 18.32 25.48
C CYS A 104 1.57 18.61 24.83
N GLY A 105 1.59 19.26 23.65
CA GLY A 105 2.81 19.51 22.87
C GLY A 105 3.42 18.26 22.21
N GLU A 106 2.76 17.11 22.27
CA GLU A 106 3.27 15.90 21.59
C GLU A 106 3.11 16.03 20.08
N VAL A 107 4.17 15.67 19.35
CA VAL A 107 4.21 15.70 17.88
C VAL A 107 3.88 14.32 17.31
N TYR A 108 2.90 14.30 16.41
CA TYR A 108 2.41 13.11 15.74
C TYR A 108 2.74 13.15 14.26
N THR A 109 3.64 12.27 13.81
CA THR A 109 4.03 12.15 12.38
C THR A 109 2.93 11.58 11.46
N ARG A 110 1.80 11.16 12.03
CA ARG A 110 0.66 10.58 11.33
C ARG A 110 -0.66 11.07 11.89
N GLN A 111 -1.58 11.43 11.00
CA GLN A 111 -2.91 11.93 11.34
C GLN A 111 -3.77 10.92 12.10
N ASP A 112 -3.68 9.62 11.78
CA ASP A 112 -4.47 8.59 12.46
C ASP A 112 -4.01 8.38 13.92
N ASN A 113 -2.72 8.51 14.19
CA ASN A 113 -2.19 8.49 15.55
C ASN A 113 -2.66 9.71 16.35
N TYR A 114 -2.63 10.89 15.73
CA TYR A 114 -3.12 12.12 16.34
C TYR A 114 -4.62 12.04 16.66
N ARG A 115 -5.45 11.60 15.70
CA ARG A 115 -6.89 11.44 15.92
C ARG A 115 -7.18 10.51 17.09
N ARG A 116 -6.52 9.36 17.12
CA ARG A 116 -6.67 8.40 18.21
C ARG A 116 -6.20 8.98 19.56
N HIS A 117 -5.15 9.77 19.58
CA HIS A 117 -4.70 10.47 20.79
C HIS A 117 -5.80 11.40 21.35
N LEU A 118 -6.51 12.12 20.47
CA LEU A 118 -7.64 12.97 20.86
C LEU A 118 -8.85 12.13 21.32
N GLU A 119 -9.20 11.09 20.56
CA GLU A 119 -10.40 10.25 20.82
C GLU A 119 -10.27 9.42 22.10
N GLU A 120 -9.08 8.85 22.37
CA GLU A 120 -8.86 7.97 23.51
C GLU A 120 -8.56 8.73 24.81
N GLY A 121 -8.64 10.07 24.82
CA GLY A 121 -8.53 10.90 26.02
C GLY A 121 -7.21 10.77 26.77
N ARG A 122 -6.15 10.24 26.12
CA ARG A 122 -4.81 10.11 26.71
C ARG A 122 -4.00 11.41 26.68
N CYS A 123 -4.56 12.47 26.11
CA CYS A 123 -3.97 13.79 26.10
C CYS A 123 -3.99 14.41 27.50
N ARG A 124 -2.81 14.76 28.03
CA ARG A 124 -2.65 15.47 29.30
C ARG A 124 -1.90 16.79 29.07
N PRO A 125 -2.34 17.91 29.65
CA PRO A 125 -1.67 19.20 29.49
C PRO A 125 -0.23 19.17 30.04
N ARG A 126 0.64 20.01 29.47
CA ARG A 126 2.02 20.21 29.95
C ARG A 126 2.07 20.91 31.31
#